data_AF-A0A411DQM4-F1
#
_entry.id   AF-A0A411DQM4-F1
#
_cell.length_a   1.000
_cell.length_b   1.000
_cell.length_c   1.000
_cell.angle_alpha   90.00
_cell.angle_beta   90.00
_cell.angle_gamma   90.00
#
_symmetry.space_group_name_H-M   'P 1'
#
loop_
_entity.id
_entity.type
_entity.pdbx_description
1 polymer ?
#
loop_
_entity_poly.entity_id
_entity_poly.type
_entity_poly.pdbx_seq_one_letter_code
_entity_poly.pdbx_strand_id
1 'polypeptide(L)'
;MKFRFDNKNKKIQVIGYDLSYKKGKKNYSKSFNFITGKFYSTSSFDGKKEETSGWASELQNIYIENLNGDFFNKLLLHGNEID
;
A
#
# COMPACT_ATOMS: atom_id res chain seq x y z
N MET A 1 -1.18 -1.15 -9.69
CA MET A 1 -2.04 -2.05 -8.88
C MET A 1 -2.03 -3.44 -9.51
N LYS A 2 -2.08 -4.50 -8.70
CA LYS A 2 -2.00 -5.91 -9.14
C LYS A 2 -3.28 -6.63 -8.74
N PHE A 3 -3.80 -7.46 -9.64
CA PHE A 3 -5.07 -8.16 -9.46
C PHE A 3 -4.94 -9.66 -9.73
N ARG A 4 -5.85 -10.44 -9.16
CA ARG A 4 -6.11 -11.82 -9.58
C ARG A 4 -7.61 -12.10 -9.59
N PHE A 5 -8.02 -13.08 -10.35
CA PHE A 5 -9.37 -13.62 -10.21
C PHE A 5 -9.40 -14.65 -9.08
N ASP A 6 -10.20 -14.38 -8.04
CA ASP A 6 -10.47 -15.34 -6.99
C ASP A 6 -11.59 -16.27 -7.46
N ASN A 7 -11.20 -17.47 -7.91
CA ASN A 7 -12.14 -18.46 -8.43
C ASN A 7 -13.10 -19.00 -7.36
N LYS A 8 -12.74 -18.97 -6.07
CA LYS A 8 -13.60 -19.44 -4.99
C LYS A 8 -14.75 -18.48 -4.74
N ASN A 9 -14.44 -17.18 -4.68
CA ASN A 9 -15.43 -16.14 -4.42
C ASN A 9 -16.05 -15.55 -5.69
N LYS A 10 -15.55 -15.95 -6.88
CA LYS A 10 -15.96 -15.44 -8.19
C LYS A 10 -15.84 -13.91 -8.31
N LYS A 11 -14.78 -13.36 -7.69
CA LYS A 11 -14.54 -11.91 -7.61
C LYS A 11 -13.13 -11.55 -8.07
N ILE A 12 -12.95 -10.29 -8.49
CA ILE A 12 -11.62 -9.73 -8.75
C ILE A 12 -11.02 -9.28 -7.42
N GLN A 13 -9.93 -9.94 -7.02
CA GLN A 13 -9.16 -9.59 -5.83
C GLN A 13 -8.00 -8.68 -6.20
N VAL A 14 -7.78 -7.65 -5.38
CA VAL A 14 -6.60 -6.79 -5.45
C VAL A 14 -5.53 -7.43 -4.57
N ILE A 15 -4.38 -7.75 -5.15
CA ILE A 15 -3.31 -8.50 -4.46
C ILE A 15 -2.10 -7.65 -4.11
N GLY A 16 -1.99 -6.47 -4.71
CA GLY A 16 -0.97 -5.53 -4.31
C GLY A 16 -1.09 -4.17 -4.98
N TYR A 17 -0.43 -3.20 -4.38
CA TYR A 17 -0.42 -1.83 -4.84
C TYR A 17 0.94 -1.21 -4.55
N ASP A 18 1.50 -0.56 -5.57
CA ASP A 18 2.76 0.17 -5.47
C ASP A 18 2.41 1.63 -5.74
N LEU A 19 2.78 2.51 -4.81
CA LEU A 19 2.49 3.94 -4.81
C LEU A 19 3.79 4.71 -4.68
N SER A 20 4.02 5.69 -5.54
CA SER A 20 5.14 6.62 -5.42
C SER A 20 4.63 8.05 -5.54
N TYR A 21 5.09 8.93 -4.65
CA TYR A 21 4.67 10.33 -4.62
C TYR A 21 5.76 11.24 -4.03
N LYS A 22 5.62 12.54 -4.25
CA LYS A 22 6.47 13.57 -3.64
C LYS A 22 5.65 14.37 -2.64
N LYS A 23 6.24 14.68 -1.48
CA LYS A 23 5.67 15.59 -0.48
C LYS A 23 6.80 16.49 0.02
N GLY A 24 6.68 17.79 -0.24
CA GLY A 24 7.79 18.73 -0.04
C GLY A 24 9.01 18.34 -0.87
N LYS A 25 10.17 18.18 -0.23
CA LYS A 25 11.42 17.77 -0.89
C LYS A 25 11.68 16.25 -0.86
N LYS A 26 10.89 15.48 -0.10
CA LYS A 26 11.04 14.03 0.06
C LYS A 26 10.29 13.29 -1.06
N ASN A 27 10.91 12.24 -1.59
CA ASN A 27 10.25 11.23 -2.42
C ASN A 27 9.79 10.10 -1.52
N TYR A 28 8.60 9.56 -1.76
CA TYR A 28 8.05 8.44 -1.01
C TYR A 28 7.71 7.30 -1.96
N SER A 29 7.94 6.08 -1.51
CA SER A 29 7.47 4.87 -2.17
C SER A 29 6.85 3.93 -1.14
N LYS A 30 5.63 3.47 -1.39
CA LYS A 30 4.93 2.48 -0.57
C LYS A 30 4.55 1.28 -1.43
N SER A 31 4.74 0.09 -0.87
CA SER A 31 4.37 -1.18 -1.51
C SER A 31 3.51 -2.00 -0.56
N PHE A 32 2.37 -2.46 -1.04
CA PHE A 32 1.38 -3.20 -0.28
C PHE A 32 1.18 -4.58 -0.88
N ASN A 33 1.20 -5.61 -0.03
CA ASN A 33 0.80 -6.97 -0.34
C ASN A 33 -0.53 -7.25 0.34
N PHE A 34 -1.61 -7.26 -0.44
CA PHE A 34 -2.97 -7.45 0.09
C PHE A 34 -3.37 -8.92 0.25
N ILE A 35 -2.50 -9.86 -0.14
CA ILE A 35 -2.66 -11.27 0.22
C ILE A 35 -2.26 -11.46 1.69
N THR A 36 -1.16 -10.84 2.10
CA THR A 36 -0.56 -11.06 3.42
C THR A 36 -0.83 -9.91 4.40
N GLY A 37 -1.27 -8.74 3.92
CA GLY A 37 -1.41 -7.53 4.71
C GLY A 37 -0.09 -6.83 5.04
N LYS A 38 1.00 -7.22 4.37
CA LYS A 38 2.32 -6.61 4.58
C LYS A 38 2.44 -5.32 3.81
N PHE A 39 3.07 -4.32 4.39
CA PHE A 39 3.45 -3.10 3.67
C PHE A 39 4.91 -2.72 3.93
N TYR A 40 5.46 -1.98 2.98
CA TYR A 40 6.76 -1.35 3.05
C TYR A 40 6.62 0.11 2.65
N SER A 41 7.31 1.00 3.35
CA SER A 41 7.39 2.41 2.99
C SER A 41 8.83 2.86 3.01
N THR A 42 9.20 3.71 2.06
CA THR A 42 10.50 4.34 1.99
C THR A 42 10.31 5.82 1.74
N SER A 43 11.17 6.66 2.35
CA SER A 43 11.32 8.06 1.99
C SER A 43 12.77 8.30 1.54
N SER A 44 12.98 9.28 0.66
CA SER A 44 14.33 9.73 0.32
C SER A 44 14.41 11.23 0.08
N PHE A 45 15.48 11.83 0.58
CA PHE A 45 15.84 13.22 0.34
C PHE A 45 17.35 13.40 0.45
N ASP A 46 17.95 14.09 -0.52
CA ASP A 46 19.38 14.43 -0.52
C ASP A 46 20.31 13.23 -0.27
N GLY A 47 20.04 12.12 -0.99
CA GLY A 47 20.80 10.87 -0.87
C GLY A 47 20.54 10.06 0.42
N LYS A 48 19.84 10.62 1.42
CA LYS A 48 19.41 9.89 2.61
C LYS A 48 18.11 9.14 2.32
N LYS A 49 18.03 7.91 2.81
CA LYS A 49 16.87 7.02 2.66
C LYS A 49 16.43 6.54 4.04
N GLU A 50 15.13 6.59 4.28
CA GLU A 50 14.49 6.07 5.47
C GLU A 50 13.50 4.98 5.04
N GLU A 51 13.38 3.91 5.84
CA GLU A 51 12.54 2.77 5.51
C GLU A 51 11.76 2.30 6.74
N THR A 52 10.52 1.89 6.54
CA THR A 52 9.75 1.15 7.55
C THR A 52 8.91 0.08 6.88
N SER A 53 8.48 -0.90 7.67
CA SER A 53 7.58 -1.95 7.21
C SER A 53 6.68 -2.43 8.33
N GLY A 54 5.55 -3.01 7.97
CA GLY A 54 4.60 -3.49 8.96
C GLY A 54 3.58 -4.46 8.38
N TRP A 55 2.65 -4.84 9.24
CA TRP A 55 1.56 -5.74 8.95
C TRP A 55 0.26 -5.11 9.45
N ALA A 56 -0.78 -5.19 8.62
CA ALA A 56 -2.09 -4.63 8.90
C ALA A 56 -3.13 -5.64 8.38
N SER A 57 -3.93 -6.21 9.29
CA SER A 57 -4.91 -7.25 8.93
C SER A 57 -6.03 -6.70 8.06
N GLU A 58 -6.36 -5.42 8.23
CA GLU A 58 -7.31 -4.67 7.41
C GLU A 58 -6.86 -4.50 5.95
N LEU A 59 -5.59 -4.76 5.64
CA LEU A 59 -5.06 -4.75 4.27
C LEU A 59 -5.15 -6.12 3.59
N GLN A 60 -5.70 -7.15 4.27
CA GLN A 60 -5.88 -8.47 3.67
C GLN A 60 -7.23 -8.58 2.95
N ASN A 61 -7.31 -9.49 1.98
CA ASN A 61 -8.58 -9.88 1.33
C ASN A 61 -9.34 -8.71 0.68
N ILE A 62 -8.60 -7.81 0.04
CA ILE A 62 -9.17 -6.65 -0.66
C ILE A 62 -9.71 -7.07 -2.03
N TYR A 63 -10.96 -6.74 -2.32
CA TYR A 63 -11.58 -6.91 -3.63
C TYR A 63 -11.78 -5.57 -4.33
N ILE A 64 -12.02 -5.60 -5.64
CA ILE A 64 -12.19 -4.37 -6.43
C ILE A 64 -13.33 -3.48 -5.90
N GLU A 65 -14.35 -4.10 -5.31
CA GLU A 65 -15.50 -3.47 -4.66
C GLU A 65 -15.11 -2.62 -3.43
N ASN A 66 -13.97 -2.93 -2.79
CA ASN A 66 -13.46 -2.19 -1.64
C ASN A 66 -12.69 -0.93 -2.02
N LEU A 67 -12.36 -0.74 -3.30
CA LEU A 67 -11.55 0.38 -3.76
C LEU A 67 -12.39 1.66 -3.84
N ASN A 68 -12.37 2.45 -2.76
CA ASN A 68 -12.99 3.76 -2.68
C ASN A 68 -12.01 4.80 -2.14
N GLY A 69 -12.43 6.08 -2.08
CA GLY A 69 -11.58 7.16 -1.59
C GLY A 69 -11.04 6.93 -0.18
N ASP A 70 -11.88 6.40 0.72
CA ASP A 70 -11.48 6.10 2.10
C ASP A 70 -10.40 5.01 2.17
N PHE A 71 -10.49 4.00 1.32
CA PHE A 71 -9.46 2.96 1.22
C PHE A 71 -8.11 3.56 0.84
N PHE A 72 -8.06 4.40 -0.20
CA PHE A 72 -6.81 5.05 -0.62
C PHE A 72 -6.26 6.01 0.44
N ASN A 73 -7.14 6.73 1.14
CA ASN A 73 -6.74 7.58 2.27
C ASN A 73 -6.08 6.76 3.39
N LYS A 74 -6.65 5.59 3.74
CA LYS A 74 -6.04 4.68 4.72
C LYS A 74 -4.66 4.18 4.28
N LEU A 75 -4.49 3.83 3.00
CA LEU A 75 -3.19 3.41 2.47
C LEU A 75 -2.09 4.47 2.67
N LEU A 76 -2.43 5.75 2.55
CA LEU A 76 -1.48 6.84 2.77
C LEU A 76 -0.98 6.89 4.22
N LEU A 77 -1.82 6.50 5.19
CA LEU A 77 -1.48 6.57 6.62
C LEU A 77 -0.48 5.49 7.06
N HIS A 78 -0.40 4.36 6.36
CA HIS A 78 0.51 3.28 6.73
C HIS A 78 1.97 3.66 6.44
N GLY A 79 2.85 3.54 7.45
CA GLY A 79 4.25 3.95 7.31
C GLY A 79 4.45 5.47 7.33
N ASN A 80 3.60 6.20 8.04
CA ASN A 80 3.76 7.63 8.33
C ASN A 80 4.86 7.95 9.36
N GLU A 81 5.45 6.93 9.99
CA GLU A 81 6.60 7.10 10.89
C GLU A 81 7.85 7.67 10.18
N ILE A 82 7.79 7.79 8.85
CA ILE A 82 8.84 8.32 7.98
C ILE A 82 8.59 9.81 7.58
N ASP A 83 7.64 10.49 8.24
CA ASP A 83 7.41 11.93 8.04
C ASP A 83 8.57 12.80 8.55
#